data_AF-A0A1Q2YQ06-F1
#
_entry.id   AF-A0A1Q2YQ06-F1
#
_cell.length_a   1.000
_cell.length_b   1.000
_cell.length_c   1.000
_cell.angle_alpha   90.00
_cell.angle_beta   90.00
_cell.angle_gamma   90.00
#
_symmetry.space_group_name_H-M   'P 1'
#
loop_
_entity.id
_entity.type
_entity.pdbx_description
1 polymer ?
#
loop_
_entity_poly.entity_id
_entity_poly.type
_entity_poly.pdbx_seq_one_letter_code
_entity_poly.pdbx_strand_id
1 'polypeptide(L)'
;MTPPESLLPSPPAAIRHQRAEGTAELAFALAASGGAAPRTVLRHLHQAAPLRVLFPRPEPGEPPLAALVNTAGGLAGGDAVS
;
A
#
# COMPACT_ATOMS: atom_id res chain seq x y z
N MET A 1 -39.43 46.62 -7.63
CA MET A 1 -39.13 46.17 -6.25
C MET A 1 -38.84 44.68 -6.34
N THR A 2 -37.57 44.32 -6.53
CA THR A 2 -37.12 42.92 -6.71
C THR A 2 -37.11 42.23 -5.35
N PRO A 3 -37.63 41.01 -5.19
CA PRO A 3 -37.59 40.33 -3.90
C PRO A 3 -36.13 39.99 -3.54
N PRO A 4 -35.76 39.98 -2.25
CA PRO A 4 -34.43 39.55 -1.85
C PRO A 4 -34.25 38.07 -2.17
N GLU A 5 -33.16 37.73 -2.86
CA GLU A 5 -32.73 36.35 -3.08
C GLU A 5 -32.65 35.64 -1.73
N SER A 6 -33.41 34.57 -1.58
CA SER A 6 -33.44 33.78 -0.36
C SER A 6 -32.08 33.08 -0.19
N LEU A 7 -31.24 33.64 0.68
CA LEU A 7 -29.98 33.05 1.16
C LEU A 7 -30.29 31.85 2.07
N LEU A 8 -30.86 30.78 1.52
CA LEU A 8 -30.89 29.52 2.24
C LEU A 8 -29.45 28.99 2.30
N PRO A 9 -28.93 28.63 3.50
CA PRO A 9 -27.59 28.09 3.62
C PRO A 9 -27.49 26.81 2.78
N SER A 10 -26.38 26.66 2.05
CA SER A 10 -26.12 25.42 1.33
C SER A 10 -26.12 24.25 2.30
N PRO A 11 -26.76 23.12 1.97
CA PRO A 11 -26.77 21.96 2.85
C PRO A 11 -25.33 21.51 3.12
N PRO A 12 -25.03 21.04 4.34
CA PRO A 12 -23.70 20.54 4.67
C PRO A 12 -23.33 19.42 3.69
N ALA A 13 -22.10 19.45 3.19
CA ALA A 13 -21.59 18.40 2.33
C ALA A 13 -21.73 17.05 3.06
N ALA A 14 -22.28 16.05 2.38
CA ALA A 14 -22.43 14.71 2.95
C ALA A 14 -21.08 14.19 3.43
N ILE A 15 -21.03 13.69 4.68
CA ILE A 15 -19.81 13.10 5.24
C ILE A 15 -19.48 11.85 4.42
N ARG A 16 -18.33 11.87 3.76
CA ARG A 16 -17.80 10.71 3.04
C ARG A 16 -17.01 9.86 4.03
N HIS A 17 -17.21 8.54 3.99
CA HIS A 17 -16.33 7.62 4.71
C HIS A 17 -14.91 7.75 4.17
N GLN A 18 -13.92 7.77 5.07
CA GLN A 18 -12.52 7.68 4.67
C GLN A 18 -12.28 6.37 3.90
N ARG A 19 -11.50 6.46 2.84
CA ARG A 19 -11.12 5.33 1.97
C ARG A 19 -9.62 5.28 1.85
N ALA A 20 -9.05 4.10 1.98
CA ALA A 20 -7.63 3.88 1.74
C ALA A 20 -7.41 3.49 0.28
N GLU A 21 -6.33 4.03 -0.31
CA GLU A 21 -5.78 3.61 -1.59
C GLU A 21 -4.32 3.23 -1.35
N GLY A 22 -4.01 1.94 -1.40
CA GLY A 22 -2.67 1.42 -1.11
C GLY A 22 -2.12 0.55 -2.23
N THR A 23 -0.80 0.52 -2.36
CA THR A 23 -0.12 -0.29 -3.38
C THR A 23 1.11 -0.94 -2.79
N ALA A 24 1.35 -2.21 -3.13
CA ALA A 24 2.59 -2.90 -2.81
C ALA A 24 3.05 -3.74 -4.01
N GLU A 25 4.14 -3.32 -4.64
CA GLU A 25 4.76 -4.05 -5.74
C GLU A 25 6.13 -4.55 -5.30
N LEU A 26 6.44 -5.80 -5.62
CA LEU A 26 7.76 -6.36 -5.39
C LEU A 26 8.16 -7.33 -6.49
N ALA A 27 9.46 -7.41 -6.76
CA ALA A 27 10.02 -8.42 -7.64
C ALA A 27 11.36 -8.91 -7.10
N PHE A 28 11.59 -10.22 -7.24
CA PHE A 28 12.86 -10.87 -6.95
C PHE A 28 13.56 -11.28 -8.25
N ALA A 29 14.89 -11.32 -8.21
CA ALA A 29 15.72 -11.80 -9.32
C ALA A 29 16.89 -12.64 -8.79
N LEU A 30 17.42 -13.54 -9.62
CA LEU A 30 18.70 -14.19 -9.34
C LEU A 30 19.84 -13.23 -9.68
N ALA A 31 20.74 -13.00 -8.72
CA ALA A 31 21.96 -12.26 -8.91
C ALA A 31 23.16 -13.19 -8.87
N ALA A 32 24.01 -13.12 -9.91
CA ALA A 32 25.32 -13.73 -9.87
C ALA A 32 26.21 -13.00 -8.85
N SER A 33 27.07 -13.75 -8.17
CA SER A 33 28.10 -13.21 -7.29
C SER A 33 29.43 -13.83 -7.72
N GLY A 34 30.44 -13.01 -8.01
CA GLY A 34 31.68 -13.47 -8.65
C GLY A 34 32.31 -14.69 -7.97
N GLY A 35 32.21 -15.86 -8.61
CA GLY A 35 32.73 -17.14 -8.13
C GLY A 35 31.84 -17.93 -7.16
N ALA A 36 30.68 -17.40 -6.76
CA ALA A 36 29.73 -18.05 -5.85
C ALA A 36 28.43 -18.46 -6.58
N ALA A 37 27.66 -19.35 -5.95
CA ALA A 37 26.34 -19.72 -6.44
C ALA A 37 25.42 -18.48 -6.55
N PRO A 38 24.53 -18.42 -7.56
CA PRO A 38 23.59 -17.32 -7.71
C PRO A 38 22.64 -17.26 -6.51
N ARG A 39 22.29 -16.04 -6.09
CA ARG A 39 21.41 -15.79 -4.94
C ARG A 39 20.17 -15.02 -5.36
N THR A 40 19.02 -15.34 -4.77
CA THR A 40 17.79 -14.55 -4.94
C THR A 40 17.92 -13.22 -4.20
N VAL A 41 17.69 -12.10 -4.90
CA VAL A 41 17.75 -10.75 -4.35
C VAL A 41 16.48 -9.96 -4.67
N LEU A 42 16.13 -9.00 -3.81
CA LEU A 42 15.06 -8.05 -4.08
C LEU A 42 15.51 -7.09 -5.19
N ARG A 43 14.74 -7.02 -6.28
CA ARG A 43 15.03 -6.22 -7.48
C ARG A 43 14.16 -4.98 -7.60
N HIS A 44 12.93 -5.06 -7.10
CA HIS A 44 11.97 -3.97 -7.11
C HIS A 44 11.16 -3.99 -5.81
N LEU A 45 10.88 -2.79 -5.29
CA LEU A 45 10.00 -2.57 -4.15
C LEU A 45 9.37 -1.19 -4.29
N HIS A 46 8.04 -1.16 -4.44
CA HIS A 46 7.23 0.04 -4.33
C HIS A 46 6.15 -0.20 -3.26
N GLN A 47 5.92 0.81 -2.42
CA GLN A 47 4.95 0.74 -1.33
C GLN A 47 4.28 2.09 -1.12
N ALA A 48 2.95 2.07 -1.06
CA ALA A 48 2.11 3.19 -0.71
C ALA A 48 1.19 2.78 0.44
N ALA A 49 1.04 3.67 1.43
CA ALA A 49 0.20 3.41 2.60
C ALA A 49 -1.24 3.05 2.18
N PRO A 50 -1.91 2.11 2.87
CA PRO A 50 -1.48 1.51 4.12
C PRO A 50 -0.65 0.22 3.97
N LEU A 51 -0.24 -0.15 2.74
CA LEU A 51 0.52 -1.38 2.52
C LEU A 51 2.01 -1.20 2.78
N ARG A 52 2.61 -2.18 3.46
CA ARG A 52 4.05 -2.31 3.69
C ARG A 52 4.51 -3.74 3.48
N VAL A 53 5.71 -3.92 2.96
CA VAL A 53 6.38 -5.23 2.88
C VAL A 53 7.57 -5.20 3.82
N LEU A 54 7.58 -6.15 4.76
CA LEU A 54 8.69 -6.39 5.69
C LEU A 54 9.51 -7.57 5.20
N PHE A 55 10.80 -7.58 5.51
CA PHE A 55 11.75 -8.64 5.12
C PHE A 55 12.38 -9.27 6.36
N PRO A 56 11.70 -10.22 7.02
CA PRO A 56 12.29 -10.99 8.11
C PRO A 56 13.56 -11.71 7.65
N ARG A 57 14.47 -11.96 8.59
CA ARG A 57 15.67 -12.77 8.31
C ARG A 57 15.25 -14.24 8.21
N PRO A 58 15.44 -14.91 7.06
CA PRO A 58 15.18 -16.34 6.93
C PRO A 58 16.26 -17.17 7.62
N GLU A 59 15.97 -18.44 7.89
CA GLU A 59 16.98 -19.37 8.41
C GLU A 59 18.06 -19.65 7.35
N PRO A 60 19.27 -20.09 7.75
CA PRO A 60 20.33 -20.42 6.80
C PRO A 60 19.89 -21.47 5.77
N GLY A 61 19.97 -21.11 4.49
CA GLY A 61 19.60 -21.99 3.37
C GLY A 61 18.16 -21.82 2.87
N GLU A 62 17.33 -21.06 3.58
CA GLU A 62 15.97 -20.73 3.13
C GLU A 62 15.95 -19.57 2.11
N PRO A 63 14.94 -19.52 1.23
CA PRO A 63 14.77 -18.39 0.31
C PRO A 63 14.43 -17.09 1.06
N PRO A 64 14.59 -15.92 0.42
CA PRO A 64 14.15 -14.64 0.99
C PRO A 64 12.66 -14.66 1.36
N LEU A 65 12.34 -14.17 2.56
CA LEU A 65 10.97 -14.06 3.07
C LEU A 65 10.46 -12.63 2.97
N ALA A 66 9.18 -12.47 2.64
CA ALA A 66 8.48 -11.20 2.65
C ALA A 66 7.13 -11.34 3.38
N ALA A 67 6.80 -10.36 4.22
CA ALA A 67 5.51 -10.26 4.88
C ALA A 67 4.79 -8.98 4.43
N LEU A 68 3.64 -9.12 3.78
CA LEU A 68 2.76 -8.01 3.42
C LEU A 68 1.90 -7.64 4.62
N VAL A 69 1.90 -6.37 4.99
CA VAL A 69 1.24 -5.84 6.18
C VAL A 69 0.39 -4.62 5.79
N ASN A 70 -0.83 -4.58 6.31
CA ASN A 70 -1.67 -3.39 6.31
C ASN A 70 -1.50 -2.64 7.65
N THR A 71 -1.09 -1.37 7.60
CA THR A 71 -0.86 -0.53 8.79
C THR A 71 -2.06 0.29 9.23
N ALA A 72 -3.21 0.22 8.53
CA ALA A 72 -4.43 0.96 8.86
C ALA A 72 -5.31 0.26 9.91
N GLY A 73 -4.95 -0.94 10.37
CA GLY A 73 -5.73 -1.72 11.34
C GLY A 73 -6.85 -2.57 10.73
N GLY A 74 -6.98 -2.58 9.41
CA GLY A 74 -7.96 -3.38 8.68
C GLY A 74 -8.23 -2.80 7.29
N LEU A 75 -9.07 -3.50 6.53
CA LEU A 75 -9.69 -2.96 5.32
C LEU A 75 -11.16 -2.72 5.60
N ALA A 76 -11.66 -1.58 5.17
CA ALA A 76 -13.07 -1.22 5.24
C ALA A 76 -13.72 -1.32 3.85
N GLY A 77 -15.05 -1.30 3.84
CA GLY A 77 -15.83 -1.31 2.61
C GLY A 77 -15.47 -0.14 1.69
N GLY A 78 -14.95 -0.48 0.51
CA GLY A 78 -14.59 0.47 -0.54
C GLY A 78 -13.16 0.99 -0.51
N ASP A 79 -12.28 0.42 0.33
CA ASP A 79 -10.84 0.57 0.18
C ASP A 79 -10.35 -0.12 -1.12
N ALA A 80 -9.31 0.45 -1.73
CA ALA A 80 -8.66 -0.11 -2.91
C ALA A 80 -7.20 -0.44 -2.58
N VAL A 81 -6.81 -1.69 -2.82
CA VAL A 81 -5.45 -2.17 -2.59
C VAL A 81 -4.98 -3.04 -3.76
N SER A 82 -3.72 -2.89 -4.16
CA SER A 82 -3.10 -3.61 -5.28
C SER A 82 -1.70 -4.08 -4.94
#